data_AF-A0A7J8NWQ1-F1
#
_entry.id   AF-A0A7J8NWQ1-F1
#
_cell.length_a   1.000
_cell.length_b   1.000
_cell.length_c   1.000
_cell.angle_alpha   90.00
_cell.angle_beta   90.00
_cell.angle_gamma   90.00
#
_symmetry.space_group_name_H-M   'P 1'
#
loop_
_entity.id
_entity.type
_entity.pdbx_description
1 polymer ?
#
loop_
_entity_poly.entity_id
_entity_poly.type
_entity_poly.pdbx_seq_one_letter_code
_entity_poly.pdbx_strand_id
1 'polypeptide(L)' 'MDKAVEEGFISPSARQIIVSAPTAKELVKKLEEYVPCHERVASKLSWEMEQLGYSKTYDIS' A
#
# COMPACT_ATOMS: atom_id res chain seq x y z
N MET A 1 -5.19 -0.38 -12.30
CA MET A 1 -4.20 -1.16 -11.54
C MET A 1 -3.39 -2.05 -12.46
N ASP A 2 -4.03 -2.71 -13.43
CA ASP A 2 -3.37 -3.69 -14.31
C ASP A 2 -2.18 -3.13 -15.08
N LYS A 3 -2.33 -1.92 -15.62
CA LYS A 3 -1.28 -1.22 -16.36
C LYS A 3 0.00 -1.01 -15.54
N ALA A 4 -0.12 -0.58 -14.28
CA ALA A 4 1.05 -0.37 -13.42
C ALA A 4 1.73 -1.69 -13.00
N VAL A 5 1.00 -2.80 -13.05
CA VAL A 5 1.59 -4.13 -12.85
C VAL A 5 2.28 -4.62 -14.13
N GLU A 6 1.68 -4.39 -15.29
CA GLU A 6 2.27 -4.70 -16.60
C GLU A 6 3.57 -3.91 -16.84
N GLU A 7 3.58 -2.63 -16.46
CA GLU A 7 4.74 -1.76 -16.51
C GLU A 7 5.77 -2.04 -15.40
N GLY A 8 5.48 -2.97 -14.48
CA GLY A 8 6.40 -3.41 -13.42
C GLY A 8 6.53 -2.45 -12.22
N PHE A 9 5.73 -1.38 -12.16
CA PHE A 9 5.70 -0.48 -11.00
C PHE A 9 5.10 -1.12 -9.75
N ILE A 10 4.17 -2.06 -9.92
CA ILE A 10 3.49 -2.77 -8.83
C ILE A 10 3.76 -4.26 -8.97
N SER A 11 4.23 -4.91 -7.90
CA SER A 11 4.39 -6.37 -7.87
C SER A 11 3.05 -7.07 -8.17
N PRO A 12 3.02 -8.14 -8.98
CA PRO A 12 1.81 -8.94 -9.19
C PRO A 12 1.16 -9.42 -7.89
N SER A 13 1.97 -9.73 -6.86
CA SER A 13 1.49 -10.13 -5.53
C SER A 13 0.82 -8.99 -4.74
N ALA A 14 1.19 -7.73 -5.01
CA ALA A 14 0.59 -6.57 -4.35
C ALA A 14 -0.85 -6.27 -4.80
N ARG A 15 -1.35 -6.92 -5.87
CA ARG A 15 -2.76 -6.86 -6.26
C ARG A 15 -3.71 -7.39 -5.19
N GLN A 16 -3.23 -8.34 -4.38
CA GLN A 16 -4.04 -8.94 -3.32
C GLN A 16 -4.33 -7.98 -2.17
N ILE A 17 -3.63 -6.84 -2.08
CA ILE A 17 -3.87 -5.80 -1.06
C ILE A 17 -5.26 -5.16 -1.22
N ILE A 18 -5.76 -5.06 -2.46
CA ILE A 18 -7.03 -4.39 -2.74
C ILE A 18 -8.14 -5.43 -2.82
N VAL A 19 -9.14 -5.30 -1.93
CA VAL A 19 -10.35 -6.10 -1.92
C VAL A 19 -11.51 -5.29 -2.48
N SER A 20 -12.22 -5.83 -3.47
CA SER A 20 -13.40 -5.21 -4.06
C SER A 20 -14.62 -6.14 -4.04
N ALA A 21 -15.81 -5.55 -3.90
CA ALA A 21 -17.08 -6.23 -3.99
C ALA A 21 -18.18 -5.27 -4.48
N PRO A 22 -19.23 -5.77 -5.15
CA PRO A 22 -20.33 -4.94 -5.66
C PRO A 22 -21.27 -4.43 -4.56
N THR A 23 -21.22 -5.01 -3.35
CA THR A 23 -22.04 -4.57 -2.20
C THR A 23 -21.19 -4.40 -0.94
N ALA A 24 -21.65 -3.53 -0.03
CA ALA A 24 -20.98 -3.32 1.25
C ALA A 24 -20.93 -4.59 2.11
N LYS A 25 -22.00 -5.39 2.12
CA LYS A 25 -22.06 -6.64 2.88
C LYS A 25 -21.01 -7.65 2.41
N GLU A 26 -20.86 -7.81 1.10
CA GLU A 26 -19.85 -8.69 0.52
C GLU A 26 -18.44 -8.14 0.73
N LEU A 27 -18.26 -6.82 0.68
CA LEU A 27 -16.98 -6.20 0.96
C LEU A 27 -16.53 -6.51 2.38
N VAL A 28 -17.40 -6.31 3.38
CA VAL A 28 -17.11 -6.58 4.79
C VAL A 28 -16.72 -8.05 4.97
N LYS A 29 -17.48 -8.98 4.40
CA LYS A 29 -17.17 -10.41 4.48
C LYS A 29 -15.79 -10.74 3.89
N LYS A 30 -15.47 -10.19 2.70
CA LYS A 30 -14.16 -10.42 2.07
C LYS A 30 -13.01 -9.81 2.87
N LEU A 31 -13.25 -8.69 3.58
CA LEU A 31 -12.25 -8.08 4.46
C LEU A 31 -12.02 -8.93 5.72
N GLU A 32 -13.07 -9.52 6.29
CA GLU A 32 -12.95 -10.45 7.43
C GLU A 32 -12.18 -11.72 7.07
N GLU A 33 -12.39 -12.25 5.86
CA GLU A 33 -11.71 -13.45 5.35
C GLU A 33 -10.30 -13.15 4.78
N TYR A 34 -9.90 -11.89 4.69
CA TYR A 34 -8.65 -11.49 4.05
C TYR A 34 -7.43 -11.95 4.86
N VAL A 35 -6.60 -12.78 4.23
CA VAL A 35 -5.27 -13.15 4.75
C VAL A 35 -4.21 -12.42 3.96
N PRO A 36 -3.46 -11.50 4.58
CA PRO A 36 -2.46 -10.74 3.85
C PRO A 36 -1.28 -11.62 3.43
N CYS A 37 -1.05 -11.70 2.13
CA CYS A 37 0.05 -12.44 1.53
C CYS A 37 1.30 -11.53 1.47
N HIS A 38 2.08 -11.50 2.56
CA HIS A 38 3.24 -10.61 2.66
C HIS A 38 4.49 -11.26 2.05
N GLU A 39 4.76 -10.98 0.77
CA GLU A 39 6.00 -11.43 0.11
C GLU A 39 7.20 -10.52 0.45
N ARG A 40 6.94 -9.25 0.77
CA ARG A 40 7.95 -8.29 1.24
C ARG A 40 7.31 -7.29 2.19
N VAL A 41 7.70 -7.35 3.47
CA VAL A 41 7.35 -6.32 4.45
C VAL A 41 8.34 -5.17 4.27
N ALA A 42 7.85 -3.98 3.93
CA ALA A 42 8.68 -2.79 3.97
C ALA A 42 9.19 -2.59 5.41
N SER A 43 10.49 -2.36 5.58
CA SER A 43 11.05 -2.19 6.93
C SER A 43 10.47 -0.92 7.54
N LYS A 44 10.34 -0.88 8.88
CA LYS A 44 9.84 0.31 9.60
C LYS A 44 10.64 1.58 9.22
N LEU A 45 11.94 1.42 8.96
CA LEU A 45 12.84 2.48 8.50
C LEU A 45 12.43 3.09 7.15
N SER A 46 11.79 2.33 6.27
CA SER A 46 11.30 2.84 4.97
C SER A 46 10.23 3.92 5.13
N TRP A 47 9.41 3.86 6.17
CA TRP A 47 8.34 4.83 6.46
C TRP A 47 8.82 6.04 7.26
N GLU A 48 9.90 5.90 8.03
CA GLU A 48 10.48 6.99 8.82
C GLU A 48 11.22 8.01 7.94
N MET A 49 11.75 7.61 6.78
CA MET A 49 12.46 8.51 5.86
C MET A 49 11.57 9.47 5.08
N GLU A 50 10.28 9.17 4.85
CA GLU A 50 9.36 10.12 4.18
C GLU A 50 9.15 11.39 5.02
N GLN A 51 9.26 11.30 6.35
CA GLN A 51 9.20 12.47 7.24
C GLN A 51 10.46 13.35 7.19
N LEU A 52 11.59 12.82 6.69
CA LEU A 52 12.83 13.58 6.51
C LEU A 52 12.83 14.40 5.21
N GLY A 53 11.97 14.10 4.23
CA GLY A 53 11.83 14.88 3.00
C GLY A 53 11.09 16.20 3.17
N TYR A 54 10.34 16.37 4.26
CA TYR A 54 9.51 17.56 4.53
C TYR A 54 10.05 18.48 5.63
N SER A 55 11.19 18.16 6.25
CA SER A 55 11.80 18.99 7.28
C SER A 55 13.25 19.28 6.92
N LYS A 56 13.50 20.45 6.33
CA LYS A 56 14.31 21.53 6.94
C LYS A 56 14.59 22.66 5.93
N THR A 57 13.56 23.40 5.52
CA THR A 57 13.74 24.74 4.95
C THR A 57 12.67 25.69 5.49
N TYR A 58 12.68 25.90 6.80
CA TYR A 58 12.18 27.13 7.39
C TYR A 58 13.25 27.62 8.36
N ASP A 59 14.36 28.13 7.80
CA ASP A 59 15.17 29.10 8.52
C ASP A 59 14.32 30.36 8.65
N ILE A 60 13.64 30.48 9.79
CA ILE A 60 12.94 31.70 10.18
C ILE A 60 14.03 32.61 10.75
N SER A 61 14.46 33.57 9.94
CA SER A 61 15.37 34.66 10.32
C SER A 61 14.66 35.72 11.18
#